data_AF-A0A955B2T0-F1
#
_entry.id   AF-A0A955B2T0-F1
#
_cell.length_a   1.000
_cell.length_b   1.000
_cell.length_c   1.000
_cell.angle_alpha   90.00
_cell.angle_beta   90.00
_cell.angle_gamma   90.00
#
_symmetry.space_group_name_H-M   'P 1'
#
loop_
_entity.id
_entity.type
_entity.pdbx_description
1 polymer ?
#
loop_
_entity_poly.entity_id
_entity_poly.type
_entity_poly.pdbx_seq_one_letter_code
_entity_poly.pdbx_strand_id
1 'polypeptide(L)' 'DSQKAACDVNRSNIEIQAQLWFRDKGAWPAANLSDIGADAKYFPDGLPKCPINNGSYTFNSTTEKVNGHAH' A
#
# COMPACT_ATOMS: atom_id res chain seq x y z
N ASP A 1 -6.31 -19.91 2.95
CA ASP A 1 -6.58 -19.34 1.61
C ASP A 1 -7.17 -17.93 1.60
N SER A 2 -8.29 -17.63 2.25
CA SER A 2 -8.95 -16.30 2.15
C SER A 2 -8.11 -15.11 2.63
N GLN A 3 -7.34 -15.26 3.73
CA GLN A 3 -6.48 -14.19 4.26
C GLN A 3 -5.29 -13.88 3.34
N LYS A 4 -4.76 -14.86 2.61
CA LYS A 4 -3.69 -14.64 1.63
C LYS A 4 -4.21 -13.83 0.44
N ALA A 5 -5.35 -14.26 -0.12
CA ALA A 5 -6.02 -13.52 -1.18
C ALA A 5 -6.35 -12.07 -0.77
N ALA A 6 -6.85 -11.86 0.45
CA ALA A 6 -7.12 -10.52 0.97
C ALA A 6 -5.84 -9.69 1.14
N CYS A 7 -4.73 -10.29 1.61
CA CYS A 7 -3.46 -9.58 1.72
C CYS A 7 -2.92 -9.18 0.33
N ASP A 8 -3.06 -10.03 -0.69
CA ASP A 8 -2.64 -9.72 -2.07
C ASP A 8 -3.51 -8.64 -2.71
N VAL A 9 -4.84 -8.69 -2.52
CA VAL A 9 -5.75 -7.64 -2.98
C VAL A 9 -5.39 -6.30 -2.35
N ASN A 10 -5.12 -6.26 -1.05
CA ASN A 10 -4.67 -5.06 -0.36
C ASN A 10 -3.37 -4.52 -0.96
N ARG A 11 -2.39 -5.39 -1.25
CA ARG A 11 -1.13 -4.98 -1.92
C ARG A 11 -1.39 -4.36 -3.27
N SER A 12 -2.17 -5.01 -4.12
CA SER A 12 -2.51 -4.50 -5.46
C SER A 12 -3.26 -3.17 -5.40
N ASN A 13 -4.20 -3.02 -4.47
CA ASN A 13 -4.91 -1.76 -4.27
C ASN A 13 -3.94 -0.64 -3.85
N ILE A 14 -3.01 -0.92 -2.93
CA ILE A 14 -2.00 0.06 -2.52
C ILE A 14 -1.06 0.42 -3.67
N GLU A 15 -0.65 -0.54 -4.50
CA GLU A 15 0.17 -0.26 -5.70
C GLU A 15 -0.54 0.69 -6.67
N ILE A 16 -1.84 0.47 -6.92
CA ILE A 16 -2.64 1.34 -7.79
C ILE A 16 -2.73 2.75 -7.22
N GLN A 17 -2.99 2.89 -5.92
CA GLN A 17 -3.04 4.21 -5.27
C GLN A 17 -1.68 4.90 -5.29
N ALA A 18 -0.58 4.18 -5.07
CA ALA A 18 0.78 4.72 -5.17
C ALA A 18 1.10 5.23 -6.57
N GLN A 19 0.65 4.54 -7.63
CA GLN A 19 0.80 5.00 -9.01
C GLN A 19 -0.01 6.27 -9.29
N LEU A 20 -1.25 6.35 -8.77
CA LEU A 20 -2.06 7.56 -8.87
C LEU A 20 -1.40 8.73 -8.13
N TRP A 21 -0.86 8.49 -6.95
CA TRP A 21 -0.10 9.47 -6.18
C TRP A 21 1.11 10.00 -6.96
N PHE A 22 1.89 9.10 -7.57
CA PHE A 22 3.03 9.51 -8.40
C PHE A 22 2.60 10.41 -9.56
N ARG A 23 1.46 10.12 -10.20
CA ARG A 23 0.90 10.95 -11.27
C ARG A 23 0.43 12.32 -10.78
N ASP A 24 -0.11 12.39 -9.57
CA ASP A 24 -0.64 13.63 -8.96
C ASP A 24 0.46 14.53 -8.39
N LYS A 25 1.50 13.93 -7.78
CA LYS A 25 2.54 14.63 -7.02
C LYS A 25 3.89 14.71 -7.73
N GLY A 26 4.12 13.87 -8.73
CA GLY A 26 5.41 13.74 -9.42
C GLY A 26 6.49 13.00 -8.62
N ALA A 27 6.13 12.41 -7.46
CA ALA A 27 7.04 11.67 -6.60
C ALA A 27 6.32 10.48 -5.95
N TRP A 28 7.05 9.40 -5.65
CA TRP A 28 6.50 8.24 -4.96
C TRP A 28 6.16 8.56 -3.50
N PRO A 29 5.18 7.86 -2.90
CA PRO A 29 4.87 8.03 -1.48
C PRO A 29 6.01 7.52 -0.60
N ALA A 30 5.99 7.88 0.67
CA ALA A 30 6.93 7.41 1.67
C ALA A 30 6.96 5.87 1.72
N ALA A 31 8.14 5.30 1.99
CA ALA A 31 8.32 3.84 1.98
C ALA A 31 7.46 3.11 3.04
N ASN A 32 7.09 3.80 4.12
CA ASN A 32 6.16 3.31 5.14
C ASN A 32 4.70 3.68 4.85
N LEU A 33 4.43 4.32 3.70
CA LEU A 33 3.12 4.77 3.21
C LEU A 33 2.42 5.78 4.14
N SER A 34 3.13 6.41 5.08
CA SER A 34 2.49 7.28 6.08
C SER A 34 1.85 8.55 5.50
N ASP A 35 2.32 9.01 4.34
CA ASP A 35 1.78 10.16 3.62
C ASP A 35 0.50 9.81 2.88
N ILE A 36 0.55 8.84 1.97
CA ILE A 36 -0.62 8.41 1.20
C ILE A 36 -1.69 7.80 2.11
N GLY A 37 -1.31 7.14 3.19
CA GLY A 37 -2.24 6.57 4.17
C GLY A 37 -2.94 7.58 5.07
N ALA A 38 -2.43 8.82 5.16
CA ALA A 38 -3.08 9.92 5.86
C ALA A 38 -3.99 10.75 4.94
N ASP A 39 -3.89 10.56 3.62
CA ASP A 39 -4.67 11.29 2.63
C ASP A 39 -5.96 10.52 2.28
N ALA A 40 -7.09 11.05 2.74
CA ALA A 40 -8.41 10.48 2.52
C ALA A 40 -8.81 10.41 1.03
N LYS A 41 -8.12 11.14 0.13
CA LYS A 41 -8.31 11.01 -1.34
C LYS A 41 -7.91 9.62 -1.83
N TYR A 42 -6.90 9.00 -1.22
CA TYR A 42 -6.36 7.71 -1.64
C TYR A 42 -6.84 6.59 -0.72
N PHE A 43 -6.90 6.86 0.59
CA PHE A 43 -7.36 5.91 1.60
C PHE A 43 -8.32 6.58 2.58
N PRO A 44 -9.63 6.64 2.27
CA PRO A 44 -10.62 7.31 3.12
C PRO A 44 -10.75 6.64 4.51
N ASP A 45 -10.55 5.32 4.58
CA ASP A 45 -10.57 4.55 5.83
C ASP A 45 -9.16 4.32 6.41
N GLY A 46 -8.14 4.98 5.85
CA GLY A 46 -6.74 4.75 6.16
C GLY A 46 -6.17 3.48 5.51
N LEU A 47 -4.88 3.22 5.77
CA LEU A 47 -4.19 2.06 5.18
C LEU A 47 -4.70 0.75 5.79
N PRO A 48 -5.02 -0.25 4.95
CA PRO A 48 -5.35 -1.58 5.44
C PRO A 48 -4.12 -2.25 6.05
N LYS A 49 -4.34 -3.19 6.97
CA LYS A 49 -3.30 -4.08 7.49
C LYS A 49 -3.38 -5.44 6.82
N CYS A 50 -2.26 -6.17 6.75
CA CYS A 50 -2.30 -7.51 6.20
C CYS A 50 -3.07 -8.45 7.15
N PRO A 51 -4.14 -9.13 6.69
CA PRO A 51 -5.00 -9.94 7.55
C PRO A 51 -4.34 -11.23 8.06
N ILE A 52 -3.14 -11.58 7.59
CA ILE A 52 -2.39 -12.76 8.02
C ILE A 52 -1.68 -12.50 9.35
N ASN A 53 -0.98 -11.36 9.47
CA ASN A 53 -0.12 -11.05 10.61
C ASN A 53 -0.40 -9.68 11.24
N ASN A 54 -1.43 -8.97 10.77
CA ASN A 54 -1.76 -7.60 11.15
C ASN A 54 -0.61 -6.59 10.91
N GLY A 55 0.34 -6.94 10.03
CA GLY A 55 1.50 -6.13 9.71
C GLY A 55 1.14 -4.97 8.77
N SER A 56 1.89 -3.88 8.90
CA SER A 56 1.83 -2.76 7.97
C SER A 56 2.48 -3.12 6.63
N TYR A 57 1.98 -2.51 5.56
CA TYR A 57 2.60 -2.58 4.24
C TYR A 57 3.74 -1.57 4.10
N THR A 58 4.72 -1.89 3.26
CA THR A 58 5.75 -0.95 2.84
C THR A 58 5.81 -0.87 1.33
N PHE A 59 6.29 0.25 0.82
CA PHE A 59 6.45 0.50 -0.61
C PHE A 59 7.92 0.64 -0.96
N ASN A 60 8.33 -0.04 -2.03
CA ASN A 60 9.66 0.10 -2.60
C ASN A 60 9.53 0.93 -3.88
N SER A 61 10.03 2.17 -3.84
CA SER A 61 9.99 3.08 -4.98
C SER A 61 10.95 2.71 -6.12
N THR A 62 11.94 1.85 -5.87
CA THR A 62 12.85 1.34 -6.92
C THR A 62 12.19 0.25 -7.75
N THR A 63 11.41 -0.63 -7.11
CA THR A 63 10.69 -1.71 -7.80
C THR A 63 9.24 -1.38 -8.10
N GLU A 64 8.73 -0.27 -7.56
CA GLU A 64 7.33 0.18 -7.65
C GLU A 64 6.34 -0.85 -7.11
N LYS A 65 6.75 -1.58 -6.06
CA LYS A 65 5.99 -2.68 -5.47
C LYS A 65 5.70 -2.50 -4.00
N VAL A 66 4.56 -3.03 -3.59
CA VAL A 66 4.15 -3.10 -2.19
C VAL A 66 4.61 -4.43 -1.60
N ASN A 67 5.38 -4.34 -0.53
CA ASN A 67 5.73 -5.48 0.30
C ASN A 67 4.67 -5.63 1.38
N GLY A 68 4.10 -6.84 1.46
CA GLY A 68 3.10 -7.19 2.46
C GLY A 68 3.30 -8.61 2.90
N HIS A 69 3.47 -8.80 4.21
CA HIS A 69 3.92 -10.05 4.84
C HIS A 69 5.25 -10.58 4.25
N ALA A 70 6.25 -10.79 5.12
CA ALA A 70 7.54 -11.33 4.70
C ALA A 70 7.34 -12.74 4.14
N HIS A 71 7.60 -12.91 2.85
CA HIS A 71 7.81 -14.20 2.22
C HIS A 71 9.30 -14.38 1.97
#